data_AF-A0A5N5D3E9-F1
#
_entry.id   AF-A0A5N5D3E9-F1
#
_cell.length_a   1.000
_cell.length_b   1.000
_cell.length_c   1.000
_cell.angle_alpha   90.00
_cell.angle_beta   90.00
_cell.angle_gamma   90.00
#
_symmetry.space_group_name_H-M   'P 1'
#
loop_
_entity.id
_entity.type
_entity.pdbx_description
1 polymer ?
#
loop_
_entity_poly.entity_id
_entity_poly.type
_entity_poly.pdbx_seq_one_letter_code
_entity_poly.pdbx_strand_id
1 'polypeptide(L)'
;MSQGQQTGGAGSASSEGSWHSPGDDWAHIQDPTERRKIQNKLAQRKYRQKAKDEREEKERNTTNQQLAGGAYSLPAPGDCEPYPGRQLSGLPWGGVSMSHMVESGKSKEQSSFDSSRETSVYASGSRTGGSSR
;
A
#
# COMPACT_ATOMS: atom_id res chain seq x y z
N MET A 1 59.06 18.56 -15.83
CA MET A 1 58.46 19.58 -16.71
C MET A 1 56.95 19.38 -16.67
N SER A 2 56.27 20.39 -16.15
CA SER A 2 54.83 20.48 -15.92
C SER A 2 54.06 20.67 -17.22
N GLN A 3 52.87 20.08 -17.34
CA GLN A 3 51.74 20.63 -18.09
C GLN A 3 50.44 20.07 -17.49
N GLY A 4 49.76 20.90 -16.70
CA GLY A 4 48.37 20.71 -16.31
C GLY A 4 47.47 21.56 -17.21
N GLN A 5 46.37 20.98 -17.70
CA GLN A 5 45.32 21.72 -18.41
C GLN A 5 44.04 21.75 -17.55
N GLN A 6 43.96 22.85 -16.79
CA GLN A 6 42.88 23.84 -16.76
C GLN A 6 41.42 23.37 -16.89
N THR A 7 40.70 23.58 -15.79
CA THR A 7 39.25 23.53 -15.63
C THR A 7 38.56 24.68 -16.38
N GLY A 8 37.81 24.36 -17.44
CA GLY A 8 36.86 25.29 -18.07
C GLY A 8 35.47 25.11 -17.48
N GLY A 9 34.96 26.14 -16.80
CA GLY A 9 33.68 26.13 -16.12
C GLY A 9 32.51 25.77 -17.04
N ALA A 10 31.73 24.78 -16.63
CA ALA A 10 30.40 24.55 -17.15
C ALA A 10 29.53 25.75 -16.79
N GLY A 11 29.41 26.68 -17.74
CA GLY A 11 28.43 27.74 -17.70
C GLY A 11 27.06 27.11 -17.53
N SER A 12 26.42 27.42 -16.41
CA SER A 12 25.03 27.10 -16.12
C SER A 12 24.16 27.90 -17.08
N ALA A 13 24.02 27.41 -18.31
CA ALA A 13 22.93 27.80 -19.17
C ALA A 13 21.69 27.12 -18.58
N SER A 14 20.98 27.88 -17.74
CA SER A 14 19.61 27.65 -17.35
C SER A 14 18.74 27.61 -18.60
N SER A 15 18.80 26.48 -19.30
CA SER A 15 17.77 26.06 -20.24
C SER A 15 16.59 25.64 -19.38
N GLU A 16 15.73 26.61 -19.11
CA GLU A 16 14.34 26.39 -18.73
C GLU A 16 13.62 25.77 -19.93
N GLY A 17 14.10 24.60 -20.36
CA GLY A 17 13.52 23.78 -21.41
C GLY A 17 12.23 23.20 -20.87
N SER A 18 11.18 24.02 -20.96
CA SER A 18 9.78 23.66 -20.86
C SER A 18 9.58 22.22 -21.34
N TRP A 19 9.27 21.29 -20.44
CA TRP A 19 8.91 19.91 -20.74
C TRP A 19 7.57 19.80 -21.51
N HIS A 20 7.05 20.91 -22.03
CA HIS A 20 5.87 20.97 -22.85
C HIS A 20 6.28 20.70 -24.30
N SER A 21 5.59 19.76 -24.95
CA SER A 21 5.77 19.57 -26.38
C SER A 21 5.49 20.89 -27.11
N PRO A 22 6.21 21.24 -28.18
CA PRO A 22 6.04 22.52 -28.90
C PRO A 22 4.60 22.83 -29.38
N GLY A 23 3.70 21.84 -29.36
CA GLY A 23 2.29 21.98 -29.67
C GLY A 23 1.35 22.17 -28.47
N ASP A 24 1.85 22.27 -27.23
CA ASP A 24 1.04 22.49 -26.01
C ASP A 24 0.98 23.98 -25.58
N ASP A 25 1.75 24.87 -26.23
CA ASP A 25 1.85 26.30 -25.88
C ASP A 25 0.74 27.16 -26.50
N TRP A 26 -0.52 26.89 -26.13
CA TRP A 26 -1.68 27.67 -26.60
C TRP A 26 -1.73 29.12 -26.08
N ALA A 27 -0.90 29.46 -25.09
CA ALA A 27 -0.89 30.78 -24.44
C ALA A 27 -0.29 31.88 -25.33
N HIS A 28 0.57 31.53 -26.29
CA HIS A 28 1.32 32.50 -27.11
C HIS A 28 0.76 32.67 -28.54
N ILE A 29 -0.40 32.07 -28.84
CA ILE A 29 -0.98 32.02 -30.18
C ILE A 29 -1.91 33.21 -30.39
N GLN A 30 -1.65 33.98 -31.45
CA GLN A 30 -2.40 35.21 -31.81
C GLN A 30 -3.75 34.90 -32.48
N ASP A 31 -3.85 33.82 -33.27
CA ASP A 31 -5.11 33.42 -33.92
C ASP A 31 -6.03 32.66 -32.94
N PRO A 32 -7.25 33.16 -32.67
CA PRO A 32 -8.22 32.49 -31.80
C PRO A 32 -8.63 31.08 -32.28
N THR A 33 -8.66 30.86 -33.60
CA THR A 33 -9.09 29.57 -34.17
C THR A 33 -8.04 28.49 -33.94
N GLU A 34 -6.76 28.83 -34.16
CA GLU A 34 -5.63 27.92 -33.91
C GLU A 34 -5.47 27.62 -32.41
N ARG A 35 -5.59 28.64 -31.57
CA ARG A 35 -5.64 28.48 -30.11
C ARG A 35 -6.72 27.50 -29.69
N ARG A 36 -7.93 27.60 -30.26
CA ARG A 36 -9.05 26.70 -29.94
C ARG A 36 -8.76 25.25 -30.37
N LYS A 37 -8.13 25.03 -31.53
CA LYS A 37 -7.74 23.69 -31.98
C LYS A 37 -6.75 23.04 -31.02
N ILE A 38 -5.76 23.78 -30.55
CA ILE A 38 -4.75 23.26 -29.61
C ILE A 38 -5.34 22.98 -28.24
N GLN A 39 -6.22 23.86 -27.74
CA GLN A 39 -6.96 23.60 -26.51
C GLN A 39 -7.79 22.31 -26.59
N ASN A 40 -8.55 22.12 -27.67
CA ASN A 40 -9.32 20.89 -27.87
C ASN A 40 -8.43 19.65 -27.94
N LYS A 41 -7.28 19.74 -28.62
CA LYS A 41 -6.31 18.65 -28.69
C LYS A 41 -5.78 18.27 -27.30
N LEU A 42 -5.42 19.26 -26.48
CA LEU A 42 -4.92 19.03 -25.13
C LEU A 42 -6.03 18.52 -24.19
N ALA A 43 -7.22 19.08 -24.29
CA ALA A 43 -8.39 18.61 -23.54
C ALA A 43 -8.70 17.14 -23.88
N GLN A 44 -8.66 16.77 -25.16
CA GLN A 44 -8.87 15.40 -25.60
C GLN A 44 -7.79 14.44 -25.09
N ARG A 45 -6.52 14.87 -25.10
CA ARG A 45 -5.40 14.11 -24.53
C ARG A 45 -5.59 13.89 -23.03
N LYS A 46 -5.89 14.93 -22.27
CA LYS A 46 -6.17 14.83 -20.82
C LYS A 46 -7.38 13.97 -20.53
N TYR A 47 -8.46 14.09 -21.32
CA TYR A 47 -9.64 13.25 -21.19
C TYR A 47 -9.31 11.77 -21.39
N ARG A 48 -8.58 11.44 -22.47
CA ARG A 48 -8.14 10.06 -22.73
C ARG A 48 -7.19 9.54 -21.66
N GLN A 49 -6.29 10.38 -21.16
CA GLN A 49 -5.37 10.00 -20.09
C GLN A 49 -6.15 9.71 -18.80
N LYS A 50 -7.01 10.63 -18.37
CA LYS A 50 -7.85 10.45 -17.18
C LYS A 50 -8.75 9.22 -17.28
N ALA A 51 -9.31 8.94 -18.46
CA ALA A 51 -10.13 7.74 -18.67
C ALA A 51 -9.33 6.43 -18.55
N LYS A 52 -8.04 6.44 -18.93
CA LYS A 52 -7.15 5.30 -18.71
C LYS A 52 -6.76 5.18 -17.25
N ASP A 53 -6.36 6.29 -16.63
CA ASP A 53 -5.96 6.34 -15.23
C ASP A 53 -7.11 5.90 -14.31
N GLU A 54 -8.34 6.33 -14.58
CA GLU A 54 -9.53 5.91 -13.80
C GLU A 54 -9.79 4.40 -13.93
N ARG A 55 -9.52 3.81 -15.11
CA ARG A 55 -9.65 2.36 -15.31
C ARG A 55 -8.61 1.61 -14.49
N GLU A 56 -7.36 2.04 -14.52
CA GLU A 56 -6.28 1.46 -13.73
C GLU A 56 -6.52 1.65 -12.22
N GLU A 57 -6.97 2.82 -11.80
CA GLU A 57 -7.28 3.12 -10.40
C GLU A 57 -8.39 2.23 -9.86
N LYS A 58 -9.45 1.98 -10.66
CA LYS A 58 -10.50 1.01 -10.31
C LYS A 58 -9.95 -0.40 -10.17
N GLU A 59 -9.08 -0.83 -11.09
CA GLU A 59 -8.43 -2.13 -11.02
C GLU A 59 -7.59 -2.26 -9.75
N ARG A 60 -6.69 -1.29 -9.52
CA ARG A 60 -5.84 -1.23 -8.32
C ARG A 60 -6.65 -1.22 -7.03
N ASN A 61 -7.73 -0.45 -6.95
CA ASN A 61 -8.59 -0.41 -5.77
C ASN A 61 -9.29 -1.75 -5.55
N THR A 62 -9.72 -2.43 -6.62
CA THR A 62 -10.33 -3.76 -6.52
C THR A 62 -9.32 -4.79 -6.04
N THR A 63 -8.10 -4.80 -6.59
CA THR A 63 -7.04 -5.70 -6.12
C THR A 63 -6.66 -5.41 -4.67
N ASN A 64 -6.55 -4.13 -4.32
CA ASN A 64 -6.25 -3.72 -2.96
C ASN A 64 -7.37 -4.13 -2.00
N GLN A 65 -8.65 -3.94 -2.34
CA GLN A 65 -9.76 -4.41 -1.52
C GLN A 65 -9.75 -5.93 -1.32
N GLN A 66 -9.45 -6.69 -2.38
CA GLN A 66 -9.31 -8.15 -2.29
C GLN A 66 -8.14 -8.56 -1.37
N LEU A 67 -6.99 -7.90 -1.51
CA LEU A 67 -5.79 -8.22 -0.73
C LEU A 67 -5.85 -7.68 0.71
N ALA A 68 -6.51 -6.54 0.94
CA ALA A 68 -6.66 -5.94 2.26
C ALA A 68 -7.45 -6.84 3.22
N GLY A 69 -8.40 -7.63 2.70
CA GLY A 69 -9.09 -8.65 3.49
C GLY A 69 -8.17 -9.79 3.96
N GLY A 70 -7.06 -10.04 3.26
CA GLY A 70 -6.08 -11.07 3.59
C GLY A 70 -4.81 -10.55 4.29
N ALA A 71 -4.47 -9.27 4.15
CA ALA A 71 -3.20 -8.70 4.65
C ALA A 71 -3.06 -8.72 6.19
N TYR A 72 -4.18 -8.75 6.90
CA TYR A 72 -4.24 -8.92 8.37
C TYR A 72 -4.82 -10.27 8.79
N SER A 73 -5.10 -11.17 7.84
CA SER A 73 -5.62 -12.49 8.16
C SER A 73 -4.48 -13.37 8.67
N LEU A 74 -4.58 -13.79 9.93
CA LEU A 74 -3.63 -14.72 10.52
C LEU A 74 -3.66 -16.04 9.72
N PRO A 75 -2.50 -16.58 9.28
CA PRO A 75 -2.47 -17.85 8.55
C PRO A 75 -3.14 -18.95 9.36
N ALA A 76 -3.82 -19.88 8.69
CA ALA A 76 -4.31 -21.08 9.37
C ALA A 76 -3.11 -21.92 9.79
N PRO A 77 -3.22 -22.72 10.87
CA PRO A 77 -2.14 -23.62 11.28
C PRO A 77 -1.73 -24.63 10.18
N GLY A 78 -2.60 -24.88 9.19
CA GLY A 78 -2.27 -25.69 8.01
C GLY A 78 -1.46 -24.95 6.94
N ASP A 79 -1.49 -23.62 6.90
CA ASP A 79 -0.81 -22.81 5.87
C ASP A 79 0.66 -22.53 6.24
N CYS A 80 1.02 -22.67 7.52
CA CYS A 80 2.37 -22.47 8.01
C CYS A 80 3.24 -23.74 7.96
N GLU A 81 2.74 -24.85 7.41
CA GLU A 81 3.55 -25.99 6.98
C GLU A 81 3.93 -25.82 5.50
N PRO A 82 5.19 -25.48 5.17
CA PRO A 82 5.60 -25.32 3.78
C PRO A 82 5.63 -26.66 3.03
N TYR A 83 5.73 -27.80 3.72
CA TYR A 83 5.69 -29.15 3.15
C TYR A 83 5.29 -30.20 4.21
N PRO A 84 4.29 -31.06 3.96
CA PRO A 84 3.91 -32.12 4.89
C PRO A 84 5.08 -33.10 5.06
N GLY A 85 5.74 -33.05 6.23
CA GLY A 85 6.86 -33.92 6.59
C GLY A 85 8.23 -33.25 6.71
N ARG A 86 8.35 -31.94 6.46
CA ARG A 86 9.63 -31.23 6.63
C ARG A 86 9.72 -30.59 8.01
N GLN A 87 9.87 -31.43 9.05
CA GLN A 87 10.40 -30.98 10.33
C GLN A 87 11.76 -30.30 10.06
N LEU A 88 11.86 -28.98 10.29
CA LEU A 88 13.02 -28.14 9.95
C LEU A 88 14.30 -28.45 10.75
N SER A 89 14.39 -29.61 11.39
CA SER A 89 15.47 -29.95 12.31
C SER A 89 16.41 -31.01 11.76
N GLY A 90 17.61 -30.56 11.42
CA GLY A 90 18.82 -31.38 11.47
C GLY A 90 19.36 -31.57 12.90
N LEU A 91 18.61 -31.13 13.92
CA LEU A 91 18.92 -31.33 15.33
C LEU A 91 18.27 -32.64 15.81
N PRO A 92 18.96 -33.46 16.64
CA PRO A 92 18.49 -34.78 17.07
C PRO A 92 17.18 -34.80 17.90
N TRP A 93 16.62 -33.64 18.20
CA TRP A 93 15.54 -33.41 19.15
C TRP A 93 14.35 -32.68 18.50
N GLY A 94 14.36 -32.51 17.18
CA GLY A 94 13.29 -31.81 16.49
C GLY A 94 13.50 -30.30 16.44
N GLY A 95 12.70 -29.63 15.61
CA GLY A 95 12.73 -28.17 15.41
C GLY A 95 11.42 -27.60 15.91
N VAL A 96 11.36 -26.28 16.08
CA VAL A 96 10.12 -25.64 16.53
C VAL A 96 9.08 -25.72 15.42
N SER A 97 7.92 -26.33 15.70
CA SER A 97 6.79 -26.39 14.77
C SER A 97 6.01 -25.06 14.82
N MET A 98 6.06 -24.33 13.70
CA MET A 98 5.27 -23.11 13.49
C MET A 98 3.77 -23.38 13.63
N SER A 99 3.28 -24.50 13.08
CA SER A 99 1.87 -24.89 13.10
C SER A 99 1.36 -25.12 14.52
N HIS A 100 2.16 -25.82 15.34
CA HIS A 100 1.81 -26.00 16.75
C HIS A 100 1.80 -24.68 17.52
N MET A 101 2.73 -23.77 17.23
CA MET A 101 2.79 -22.45 17.85
C MET A 101 1.57 -21.59 17.49
N VAL A 102 1.14 -21.62 16.23
CA VAL A 102 -0.05 -20.90 15.75
C VAL A 102 -1.34 -21.50 16.31
N GLU A 103 -1.47 -22.83 16.34
CA GLU A 103 -2.63 -23.54 16.87
C GLU A 103 -2.80 -23.35 18.38
N SER A 104 -1.70 -23.44 19.14
CA SER A 104 -1.70 -23.20 20.58
C SER A 104 -2.01 -21.73 20.93
N GLY A 105 -1.48 -20.79 20.13
CA GLY A 105 -1.84 -19.37 20.24
C GLY A 105 -3.33 -19.13 20.04
N LYS A 106 -3.91 -19.63 18.95
CA LYS A 106 -5.34 -19.52 18.64
C LYS A 106 -6.24 -20.13 19.73
N SER A 107 -5.89 -21.30 20.24
CA SER A 107 -6.64 -21.96 21.33
C SER A 107 -6.64 -21.13 22.62
N LYS A 108 -5.51 -20.48 22.93
CA LYS A 108 -5.37 -19.61 24.10
C LYS A 108 -6.07 -18.26 23.92
N GLU A 109 -6.10 -17.72 22.72
CA GLU A 109 -6.86 -16.50 22.39
C GLU A 109 -8.37 -16.75 22.39
N GLN A 110 -8.82 -17.89 21.89
CA GLN A 110 -10.25 -18.22 21.88
C GLN A 110 -10.79 -18.44 23.29
N SER A 111 -10.04 -19.14 24.14
CA SER A 111 -10.39 -19.31 25.56
C SER A 111 -10.34 -17.98 26.34
N SER A 112 -9.37 -17.10 26.05
CA SER A 112 -9.30 -15.79 26.70
C SER A 112 -10.41 -14.83 26.23
N PHE A 113 -10.82 -14.92 24.97
CA PHE A 113 -11.95 -14.14 24.43
C PHE A 113 -13.29 -14.59 25.04
N ASP A 114 -13.52 -15.89 25.17
CA ASP A 114 -14.73 -16.43 25.82
C ASP A 114 -14.78 -16.03 27.30
N SER A 115 -13.68 -16.23 28.02
CA SER A 115 -13.55 -15.83 29.43
C SER A 115 -13.69 -14.31 29.64
N SER A 116 -13.19 -13.48 28.72
CA SER A 116 -13.32 -12.02 28.79
C SER A 116 -14.77 -11.57 28.57
N ARG A 117 -15.51 -12.24 27.69
CA ARG A 117 -16.94 -11.99 27.49
C ARG A 117 -17.73 -12.34 28.74
N GLU A 118 -17.49 -13.50 29.32
CA GLU A 118 -18.14 -13.90 30.57
C GLU A 118 -17.79 -12.94 31.73
N THR A 119 -16.52 -12.56 31.86
CA THR A 119 -16.08 -11.59 32.88
C THR A 119 -16.74 -10.23 32.68
N SER A 120 -16.89 -9.76 31.44
CA SER A 120 -17.52 -8.47 31.14
C SER A 120 -19.02 -8.43 31.49
N VAL A 121 -19.73 -9.55 31.31
CA VAL A 121 -21.15 -9.67 31.63
C VAL A 121 -21.36 -9.60 33.15
N TYR A 122 -20.53 -10.28 33.94
CA TYR A 122 -20.56 -10.21 35.41
C TYR A 122 -20.04 -8.87 35.95
N ALA A 123 -19.08 -8.22 35.29
CA ALA A 123 -18.56 -6.91 35.66
C ALA A 123 -19.48 -5.73 35.27
N SER A 124 -20.45 -5.95 34.38
CA SER A 124 -21.47 -4.96 34.00
C SER A 124 -22.63 -4.91 35.02
N GLY A 125 -23.03 -6.06 35.57
CA GLY A 125 -24.13 -6.17 36.54
C GLY A 125 -23.79 -5.71 37.97
N SER A 126 -22.53 -5.45 38.28
CA SER A 126 -22.06 -5.12 39.64
C SER A 126 -21.89 -3.62 39.92
N ARG A 127 -22.26 -2.73 38.97
CA ARG A 127 -22.02 -1.27 39.07
C ARG A 127 -23.20 -0.45 39.59
N THR A 128 -24.35 -1.07 39.84
CA THR A 128 -25.58 -0.36 40.26
C THR A 128 -26.02 -0.80 41.65
N GLY A 129 -25.19 -0.56 42.66
CA GLY A 129 -25.50 -1.01 44.02
C GLY A 129 -24.79 -0.19 45.07
N GLY A 130 -25.34 0.98 45.39
CA GLY A 130 -25.05 1.65 46.66
C GLY A 130 -24.87 3.16 46.56
N SER A 131 -25.90 3.90 46.93
CA SER A 131 -25.85 4.76 48.13
C SER A 131 -27.20 5.44 48.31
N SER A 132 -28.10 4.78 49.03
CA SER A 132 -29.23 5.42 49.70
C SER A 132 -28.79 5.80 51.11
N ARG A 133 -28.50 7.08 51.32
CA ARG A 133 -28.63 7.83 52.59
C ARG A 133 -28.09 9.24 52.44
#